data_AF-A0A4U5NA01-F1
#
_entry.id   AF-A0A4U5NA01-F1
#
_cell.length_a   1.000
_cell.length_b   1.000
_cell.length_c   1.000
_cell.angle_alpha   90.00
_cell.angle_beta   90.00
_cell.angle_gamma   90.00
#
_symmetry.space_group_name_H-M   'P 1'
#
loop_
_entity.id
_entity.type
_entity.pdbx_description
1 polymer ?
#
loop_
_entity_poly.entity_id
_entity_poly.type
_entity_poly.pdbx_seq_one_letter_code
_entity_poly.pdbx_strand_id
1 'polypeptide(L)'
;MTEETQADTAFGVLTYVETVLDSLAILSNLYFLVLLRRPFFHLNLRIMLGSFSLALLAMMISRILLVYLPNIFRFNQYQNANTVLLIVGSILFATITIVMSATIWMAIERLLATIFAKTYEKNRLYGAVVTALFCAAVWIGNLAFCWVIITRSVCKNGVLKELNALKLDVAKSGIVISVKDTIAVLKKMKPEIFSCLSDREFHDNSDLVSISIVILVSNFVGLLMFIVIRQYNKKRWKLDLQKNLSYRYQTMENLRTSKQLLKVLVADFLIASYYFAYFHYAFNITHISVFFGILSLFFNWVNAVASLVFPLLFIVTHQKMMAKFKQDFQCRKQRKIKSTAGIPVRRRATEEEAHKESNVYFTQLKNSWN
;
A
#
# COMPACT_ATOMS: atom_id res chain seq x y z
N MET A 1 0.04 -20.10 -38.28
CA MET A 1 1.38 -19.65 -37.85
C MET A 1 1.46 -18.13 -37.65
N THR A 2 0.61 -17.33 -38.29
CA THR A 2 0.56 -15.86 -38.13
C THR A 2 -0.17 -15.37 -36.88
N GLU A 3 -1.16 -16.10 -36.36
CA GLU A 3 -1.92 -15.66 -35.18
C GLU A 3 -1.15 -15.81 -33.85
N GLU A 4 -0.38 -16.90 -33.70
CA GLU A 4 0.40 -17.17 -32.49
C GLU A 4 1.53 -16.14 -32.29
N THR A 5 2.21 -15.78 -33.39
CA THR A 5 3.24 -14.73 -33.39
C THR A 5 2.66 -13.34 -33.07
N GLN A 6 1.41 -13.06 -33.45
CA GLN A 6 0.75 -11.81 -33.12
C GLN A 6 0.36 -11.72 -31.63
N ALA A 7 -0.06 -12.83 -31.02
CA ALA A 7 -0.38 -12.86 -29.59
C ALA A 7 0.88 -12.65 -28.72
N ASP A 8 2.00 -13.29 -29.07
CA ASP A 8 3.26 -13.17 -28.33
C ASP A 8 3.82 -11.74 -28.37
N THR A 9 3.73 -11.07 -29.52
CA THR A 9 4.18 -9.68 -29.66
C THR A 9 3.33 -8.72 -28.83
N ALA A 10 2.01 -8.89 -28.81
CA ALA A 10 1.11 -8.07 -28.00
C ALA A 10 1.39 -8.24 -26.49
N PHE A 11 1.60 -9.47 -26.03
CA PHE A 11 1.95 -9.74 -24.63
C PHE A 11 3.28 -9.08 -24.25
N GLY A 12 4.30 -9.18 -25.11
CA GLY A 12 5.61 -8.53 -24.89
C GLY A 12 5.51 -7.01 -24.73
N VAL A 13 4.71 -6.33 -25.56
CA VAL A 13 4.49 -4.88 -25.46
C VAL A 13 3.81 -4.51 -24.13
N LEU A 14 2.79 -5.26 -23.72
CA LEU A 14 2.09 -5.01 -22.46
C LEU A 14 3.01 -5.17 -21.24
N THR A 15 3.82 -6.23 -21.20
CA THR A 15 4.80 -6.44 -20.12
C THR A 15 5.85 -5.33 -20.08
N TYR A 16 6.28 -4.82 -21.23
CA TYR A 16 7.20 -3.69 -21.29
C TYR A 16 6.58 -2.42 -20.71
N VAL A 17 5.36 -2.08 -21.12
CA VAL A 17 4.62 -0.92 -20.59
C VAL A 17 4.42 -1.03 -19.09
N GLU A 18 4.03 -2.21 -18.59
CA GLU A 18 3.88 -2.50 -17.17
C GLU A 18 5.19 -2.25 -16.40
N THR A 19 6.31 -2.75 -16.92
CA THR A 19 7.63 -2.57 -16.28
C THR A 19 8.05 -1.11 -16.21
N VAL A 20 7.76 -0.34 -17.27
CA VAL A 20 8.03 1.12 -17.29
C VAL A 20 7.19 1.83 -16.22
N LEU A 21 5.90 1.48 -16.10
CA LEU A 21 5.02 2.05 -15.07
C LEU A 21 5.49 1.69 -13.65
N ASP A 22 5.87 0.45 -13.40
CA ASP A 22 6.40 0.01 -12.10
C ASP A 22 7.71 0.75 -11.76
N SER A 23 8.58 0.97 -12.75
CA SER A 23 9.82 1.75 -12.58
C SER A 23 9.54 3.22 -12.23
N LEU A 24 8.58 3.85 -12.91
CA LEU A 24 8.14 5.21 -12.61
C LEU A 24 7.51 5.30 -11.21
N ALA A 25 6.74 4.29 -10.82
CA ALA A 25 6.15 4.20 -9.48
C ALA A 25 7.24 4.11 -8.40
N ILE A 26 8.32 3.35 -8.62
CA ILE A 26 9.47 3.31 -7.70
C ILE A 26 10.09 4.70 -7.53
N LEU A 27 10.38 5.40 -8.63
CA LEU A 27 10.95 6.74 -8.58
C LEU A 27 10.04 7.75 -7.84
N SER A 28 8.73 7.68 -8.10
CA SER A 28 7.73 8.53 -7.44
C SER A 28 7.68 8.28 -5.92
N ASN A 29 7.66 7.02 -5.49
CA ASN A 29 7.62 6.68 -4.06
C ASN A 29 8.94 7.02 -3.36
N LEU A 30 10.09 6.80 -4.00
CA LEU A 30 11.39 7.22 -3.45
C LEU A 30 11.45 8.74 -3.26
N TYR A 31 10.99 9.50 -4.26
CA TYR A 31 10.94 10.96 -4.15
C TYR A 31 9.98 11.40 -3.04
N PHE A 32 8.83 10.75 -2.91
CA PHE A 32 7.89 11.02 -1.82
C PHE A 32 8.49 10.73 -0.44
N LEU A 33 9.23 9.63 -0.26
CA LEU A 33 9.98 9.34 0.97
C LEU A 33 11.03 10.42 1.30
N VAL A 34 11.72 10.96 0.28
CA VAL A 34 12.64 12.09 0.47
C VAL A 34 11.89 13.34 0.94
N LEU A 35 10.70 13.62 0.40
CA LEU A 35 9.87 14.73 0.87
C LEU A 35 9.36 14.52 2.30
N LEU A 36 9.01 13.28 2.69
CA LEU A 36 8.57 12.94 4.04
C LEU A 36 9.64 13.18 5.12
N ARG A 37 10.92 13.24 4.77
CA ARG A 37 11.98 13.62 5.72
C ARG A 37 11.76 15.03 6.28
N ARG A 38 11.10 15.92 5.52
CA ARG A 38 10.79 17.28 5.97
C ARG A 38 9.63 17.25 6.97
N PRO A 39 9.59 18.18 7.94
CA PRO A 39 8.55 18.23 8.97
C PRO A 39 7.24 18.85 8.43
N PHE A 40 6.69 18.28 7.36
CA PHE A 40 5.40 18.71 6.81
C PHE A 40 4.21 18.16 7.61
N PHE A 41 4.38 16.99 8.22
CA PHE A 41 3.37 16.31 9.02
C PHE A 41 3.92 15.97 10.41
N HIS A 42 3.00 15.68 11.34
CA HIS A 42 3.33 15.09 12.63
C HIS A 42 4.14 13.80 12.46
N LEU A 43 5.00 13.51 13.44
CA LEU A 43 5.97 12.41 13.34
C LEU A 43 5.29 11.04 13.11
N ASN A 44 4.19 10.75 13.82
CA ASN A 44 3.46 9.48 13.67
C ASN A 44 2.88 9.31 12.27
N LEU A 45 2.23 10.35 11.74
CA LEU A 45 1.71 10.33 10.38
C LEU A 45 2.83 10.13 9.36
N ARG A 46 4.01 10.74 9.56
CA ARG A 46 5.17 10.51 8.67
C ARG A 46 5.64 9.06 8.70
N ILE A 47 5.66 8.43 9.88
CA ILE A 47 6.02 7.00 10.02
C ILE A 47 5.01 6.12 9.27
N MET A 48 3.71 6.35 9.46
CA MET A 48 2.67 5.59 8.74
C MET A 48 2.71 5.80 7.23
N LEU A 49 2.79 7.05 6.76
CA LEU A 49 2.90 7.36 5.32
C LEU A 49 4.20 6.80 4.73
N GLY A 50 5.28 6.79 5.51
CA GLY A 50 6.53 6.13 5.14
C GLY A 50 6.36 4.62 4.99
N SER A 51 5.74 3.96 5.97
CA SER A 51 5.41 2.52 5.92
C SER A 51 4.53 2.18 4.71
N PHE A 52 3.50 2.99 4.45
CA PHE A 52 2.64 2.83 3.27
C PHE A 52 3.43 2.97 1.95
N SER A 53 4.32 3.95 1.85
CA SER A 53 5.17 4.14 0.66
C SER A 53 6.19 3.01 0.49
N LEU A 54 6.71 2.47 1.59
CA LEU A 54 7.58 1.29 1.56
C LEU A 54 6.82 0.04 1.10
N ALA A 55 5.54 -0.10 1.47
CA ALA A 55 4.69 -1.18 0.96
C ALA A 55 4.49 -1.06 -0.55
N LEU A 56 4.19 0.14 -1.07
CA LEU A 56 4.10 0.38 -2.51
C LEU A 56 5.42 0.11 -3.23
N LEU A 57 6.57 0.50 -2.66
CA LEU A 57 7.89 0.19 -3.22
C LEU A 57 8.16 -1.31 -3.28
N ALA A 58 7.93 -2.01 -2.16
CA ALA A 58 8.11 -3.46 -2.09
C ALA A 58 7.16 -4.18 -3.06
N MET A 59 5.93 -3.70 -3.23
CA MET A 59 4.98 -4.20 -4.23
C MET A 59 5.54 -4.10 -5.65
N MET A 60 6.05 -2.93 -6.06
CA MET A 60 6.62 -2.74 -7.42
C MET A 60 7.89 -3.55 -7.63
N ILE A 61 8.78 -3.61 -6.64
CA ILE A 61 10.01 -4.41 -6.72
C ILE A 61 9.66 -5.89 -6.87
N SER A 62 8.75 -6.42 -6.04
CA SER A 62 8.33 -7.82 -6.13
C SER A 62 7.68 -8.16 -7.47
N ARG A 63 6.94 -7.22 -8.08
CA ARG A 63 6.36 -7.42 -9.42
C ARG A 63 7.41 -7.49 -10.51
N ILE A 64 8.34 -6.54 -10.55
CA ILE A 64 9.47 -6.57 -11.49
C ILE A 64 10.24 -7.88 -11.32
N LEU A 65 10.53 -8.29 -10.08
CA LEU A 65 11.17 -9.58 -9.81
C LEU A 65 10.35 -10.76 -10.35
N LEU A 66 9.04 -10.83 -10.11
CA LEU A 66 8.21 -11.93 -10.62
C LEU A 66 8.15 -12.01 -12.15
N VAL A 67 8.24 -10.87 -12.86
CA VAL A 67 8.29 -10.84 -14.33
C VAL A 67 9.63 -11.38 -14.85
N TYR A 68 10.75 -10.99 -14.23
CA TYR A 68 12.09 -11.33 -14.74
C TYR A 68 12.66 -12.65 -14.19
N LEU A 69 12.30 -13.06 -12.97
CA LEU A 69 12.86 -14.25 -12.31
C LEU A 69 12.63 -15.55 -13.10
N PRO A 70 11.45 -15.82 -13.69
CA PRO A 70 11.25 -17.04 -14.51
C PRO A 70 12.21 -17.10 -15.69
N ASN A 71 12.54 -15.97 -16.31
CA ASN A 71 13.47 -15.90 -17.43
C ASN A 71 14.93 -16.10 -16.99
N ILE A 72 15.30 -15.59 -15.82
CA ILE A 72 16.65 -15.75 -15.23
C ILE A 72 16.88 -17.20 -14.78
N PHE A 73 15.89 -17.81 -14.12
CA PHE A 73 16.02 -19.15 -13.55
C PHE A 73 15.76 -20.30 -14.54
N ARG A 74 15.35 -20.02 -15.78
CA ARG A 74 15.34 -21.04 -16.86
C ARG A 74 16.70 -21.74 -17.04
N PHE A 75 17.80 -21.12 -16.58
CA PHE A 75 19.16 -21.63 -16.74
C PHE A 75 19.72 -22.44 -15.55
N ASN A 76 19.08 -22.48 -14.38
CA ASN A 76 19.67 -23.14 -13.20
C ASN A 76 18.62 -23.80 -12.30
N GLN A 77 18.69 -25.14 -12.21
CA GLN A 77 18.08 -26.04 -11.21
C GLN A 77 16.68 -25.69 -10.65
N TYR A 78 15.69 -26.45 -11.10
CA TYR A 78 14.24 -26.32 -10.86
C TYR A 78 13.77 -26.20 -9.40
N GLN A 79 14.59 -26.55 -8.41
CA GLN A 79 14.16 -26.65 -7.00
C GLN A 79 14.30 -25.34 -6.22
N ASN A 80 15.39 -24.58 -6.42
CA ASN A 80 15.62 -23.31 -5.69
C ASN A 80 14.77 -22.16 -6.25
N ALA A 81 14.46 -22.19 -7.55
CA ALA A 81 13.64 -21.16 -8.20
C ALA A 81 12.23 -21.06 -7.59
N ASN A 82 11.65 -22.20 -7.17
CA ASN A 82 10.31 -22.24 -6.59
C ASN A 82 10.23 -21.54 -5.23
N THR A 83 11.24 -21.69 -4.37
CA THR A 83 11.26 -21.03 -3.05
C THR A 83 11.37 -19.51 -3.18
N VAL A 84 12.24 -19.02 -4.08
CA VAL A 84 12.40 -17.57 -4.32
C VAL A 84 11.10 -16.98 -4.86
N LEU A 85 10.48 -17.60 -5.86
CA LEU A 85 9.20 -17.15 -6.41
C LEU A 85 8.10 -17.13 -5.33
N LEU A 86 8.08 -18.13 -4.43
CA LEU A 86 7.12 -18.20 -3.33
C LEU A 86 7.34 -17.08 -2.31
N ILE A 87 8.59 -16.76 -1.96
CA ILE A 87 8.93 -15.66 -1.06
C ILE A 87 8.52 -14.32 -1.70
N VAL A 88 8.91 -14.08 -2.95
CA VAL A 88 8.60 -12.82 -3.66
C VAL A 88 7.09 -12.67 -3.82
N GLY A 89 6.38 -13.75 -4.18
CA GLY A 89 4.93 -13.78 -4.21
C GLY A 89 4.31 -13.44 -2.85
N SER A 90 4.86 -13.98 -1.76
CA SER A 90 4.38 -13.69 -0.40
C SER A 90 4.55 -12.22 -0.03
N ILE A 91 5.68 -11.62 -0.39
CA ILE A 91 5.90 -10.18 -0.19
C ILE A 91 4.91 -9.36 -1.04
N LEU A 92 4.68 -9.74 -2.30
CA LEU A 92 3.71 -9.07 -3.18
C LEU A 92 2.30 -9.10 -2.57
N PHE A 93 1.80 -10.28 -2.20
CA PHE A 93 0.47 -10.39 -1.60
C PHE A 93 0.37 -9.63 -0.27
N ALA A 94 1.39 -9.70 0.59
CA ALA A 94 1.39 -8.99 1.87
C ALA A 94 1.39 -7.47 1.69
N THR A 95 2.12 -6.96 0.71
CA THR A 95 2.13 -5.51 0.42
C THR A 95 0.79 -5.04 -0.15
N ILE A 96 0.12 -5.84 -0.98
CA ILE A 96 -1.25 -5.57 -1.44
C ILE A 96 -2.22 -5.52 -0.26
N THR A 97 -2.18 -6.49 0.67
CA THR A 97 -3.10 -6.50 1.82
C THR A 97 -2.81 -5.36 2.82
N ILE A 98 -1.55 -4.94 2.96
CA ILE A 98 -1.18 -3.73 3.72
C ILE A 98 -1.78 -2.48 3.08
N VAL A 99 -1.66 -2.34 1.75
CA VAL A 99 -2.27 -1.22 1.02
C VAL A 99 -3.78 -1.25 1.19
N MET A 100 -4.42 -2.42 1.02
CA MET A 100 -5.86 -2.56 1.23
C MET A 100 -6.27 -2.13 2.63
N SER A 101 -5.54 -2.50 3.68
CA SER A 101 -5.89 -2.18 5.07
C SER A 101 -5.42 -0.80 5.53
N ALA A 102 -4.77 0.01 4.68
CA ALA A 102 -4.18 1.28 5.07
C ALA A 102 -5.22 2.27 5.63
N THR A 103 -6.45 2.24 5.11
CA THR A 103 -7.53 3.12 5.54
C THR A 103 -7.90 2.96 7.01
N ILE A 104 -8.07 1.73 7.50
CA ILE A 104 -8.42 1.50 8.91
C ILE A 104 -7.28 1.94 9.85
N TRP A 105 -6.03 1.70 9.46
CA TRP A 105 -4.87 2.08 10.27
C TRP A 105 -4.72 3.60 10.39
N MET A 106 -4.85 4.32 9.27
CA MET A 106 -4.84 5.78 9.28
C MET A 106 -5.99 6.36 10.11
N ALA A 107 -7.18 5.73 10.07
CA ALA A 107 -8.30 6.16 10.87
C ALA A 107 -8.06 5.94 12.37
N ILE A 108 -7.51 4.80 12.78
CA ILE A 108 -7.17 4.50 14.19
C ILE A 108 -6.16 5.52 14.72
N GLU A 109 -5.09 5.82 13.97
CA GLU A 109 -4.12 6.84 14.40
C GLU A 109 -4.78 8.21 14.60
N ARG A 110 -5.70 8.59 13.71
CA ARG A 110 -6.43 9.87 13.84
C ARG A 110 -7.37 9.89 15.03
N LEU A 111 -8.00 8.76 15.35
CA LEU A 111 -8.80 8.63 16.55
C LEU A 111 -7.93 8.82 17.79
N LEU A 112 -6.81 8.09 17.86
CA LEU A 112 -5.86 8.16 18.97
C LEU A 112 -5.28 9.57 19.11
N ALA A 113 -4.89 10.22 18.01
CA ALA A 113 -4.38 11.59 18.03
C ALA A 113 -5.44 12.60 18.54
N THR A 114 -6.73 12.36 18.25
CA THR A 114 -7.82 13.21 18.72
C THR A 114 -8.10 12.99 20.22
N ILE A 115 -8.10 11.73 20.69
CA ILE A 115 -8.38 11.38 22.09
C ILE A 115 -7.21 11.79 23.00
N PHE A 116 -5.98 11.44 22.62
CA PHE A 116 -4.78 11.59 23.43
C PHE A 116 -4.00 12.87 23.13
N ALA A 117 -4.63 13.89 22.56
CA ALA A 117 -3.95 15.13 22.12
C ALA A 117 -3.00 15.72 23.19
N LYS A 118 -3.44 15.74 24.47
CA LYS A 118 -2.63 16.23 25.60
C LYS A 118 -1.40 15.36 25.89
N THR A 119 -1.57 14.04 25.88
CA THR A 119 -0.48 13.08 26.14
C THR A 119 0.53 13.06 24.99
N TYR A 120 0.04 13.24 23.75
CA TYR A 120 0.87 13.31 22.55
C TYR A 120 1.86 14.48 22.57
N GLU A 121 1.47 15.62 23.15
CA GLU A 121 2.38 16.76 23.29
C GLU A 121 3.52 16.49 24.27
N LYS A 122 3.21 15.88 25.41
CA LYS A 122 4.19 15.67 26.48
C LYS A 122 5.31 14.72 26.04
N ASN A 123 4.95 13.63 25.36
CA ASN A 123 5.90 12.56 25.01
C ASN A 123 5.87 12.24 23.51
N ARG A 124 6.37 13.18 22.69
CA ARG A 124 6.45 13.00 21.22
C ARG A 124 7.19 11.72 20.78
N LEU A 125 8.24 11.33 21.51
CA LEU A 125 9.02 10.12 21.20
C LEU A 125 8.20 8.85 21.42
N TYR A 126 7.42 8.79 22.51
CA TYR A 126 6.61 7.62 22.85
C TYR A 126 5.56 7.33 21.77
N GLY A 127 4.85 8.36 21.30
CA GLY A 127 3.87 8.20 20.21
C GLY A 127 4.49 7.67 18.92
N ALA A 128 5.72 8.12 18.59
CA ALA A 128 6.44 7.66 17.41
C ALA A 128 6.85 6.19 17.51
N VAL A 129 7.36 5.77 18.67
CA VAL A 129 7.72 4.37 18.93
C VAL A 129 6.50 3.46 18.86
N VAL A 130 5.38 3.84 19.49
CA VAL A 130 4.13 3.08 19.43
C VAL A 130 3.65 2.94 17.99
N THR A 131 3.68 4.03 17.20
CA THR A 131 3.29 3.99 15.78
C THR A 131 4.20 3.09 14.96
N ALA A 132 5.51 3.10 15.22
CA ALA A 132 6.47 2.26 14.52
C ALA A 132 6.28 0.77 14.86
N LEU A 133 6.11 0.43 16.14
CA LEU A 133 5.80 -0.93 16.59
C LEU A 133 4.49 -1.44 15.98
N PHE A 134 3.48 -0.57 15.92
CA PHE A 134 2.22 -0.89 15.28
C PHE A 134 2.39 -1.18 13.78
N CYS A 135 3.13 -0.34 13.06
CA CYS A 135 3.47 -0.61 11.66
C CYS A 135 4.18 -1.96 11.50
N ALA A 136 5.18 -2.25 12.35
CA ALA A 136 5.90 -3.52 12.31
C ALA A 136 4.97 -4.73 12.56
N ALA A 137 4.05 -4.63 13.52
CA ALA A 137 3.06 -5.67 13.79
C ALA A 137 2.13 -5.90 12.58
N VAL A 138 1.69 -4.84 11.91
CA VAL A 138 0.89 -4.94 10.68
C VAL A 138 1.67 -5.65 9.57
N TRP A 139 2.95 -5.32 9.37
CA TRP A 139 3.80 -5.99 8.39
C TRP A 139 3.98 -7.48 8.69
N ILE A 140 4.34 -7.82 9.92
CA ILE A 140 4.56 -9.22 10.34
C ILE A 140 3.26 -10.02 10.22
N GLY A 141 2.14 -9.47 10.69
CA GLY A 141 0.83 -10.11 10.59
C GLY A 141 0.42 -10.39 9.15
N ASN A 142 0.56 -9.40 8.25
CA ASN A 142 0.22 -9.57 6.83
C ASN A 142 1.16 -10.55 6.11
N LEU A 143 2.47 -10.53 6.43
CA LEU A 143 3.43 -11.49 5.85
C LEU A 143 3.14 -12.92 6.30
N ALA A 144 2.92 -13.14 7.60
CA ALA A 144 2.57 -14.45 8.13
C ALA A 144 1.26 -14.97 7.53
N PHE A 145 0.26 -14.09 7.42
CA PHE A 145 -1.01 -14.41 6.79
C PHE A 145 -0.85 -14.81 5.32
N CYS A 146 -0.19 -13.99 4.51
CA CYS A 146 0.00 -14.28 3.08
C CYS A 146 0.87 -15.53 2.84
N TRP A 147 1.85 -15.78 3.71
CA TRP A 147 2.64 -17.01 3.67
C TRP A 147 1.75 -18.26 3.80
N VAL A 148 0.82 -18.26 4.77
CA VAL A 148 -0.14 -19.35 4.95
C VAL A 148 -1.04 -19.51 3.72
N ILE A 149 -1.53 -18.40 3.13
CA ILE A 149 -2.36 -18.46 1.92
C ILE A 149 -1.60 -19.12 0.77
N ILE A 150 -0.40 -18.63 0.48
CA ILE A 150 0.36 -19.07 -0.70
C ILE A 150 0.83 -20.50 -0.54
N THR A 151 1.32 -20.89 0.64
CA THR A 151 1.73 -22.27 0.89
C THR A 151 0.55 -23.24 0.73
N ARG A 152 -0.63 -22.89 1.25
CA ARG A 152 -1.87 -23.65 1.03
C ARG A 152 -2.27 -23.72 -0.44
N SER A 153 -2.23 -22.60 -1.16
CA SER A 153 -2.55 -22.55 -2.59
C SER A 153 -1.61 -23.42 -3.43
N VAL A 154 -0.30 -23.34 -3.17
CA VAL A 154 0.72 -24.16 -3.84
C VAL A 154 0.53 -25.64 -3.55
N CYS A 155 0.28 -26.00 -2.29
CA CYS A 155 0.00 -27.38 -1.89
C CYS A 155 -1.25 -27.93 -2.61
N LYS A 156 -2.36 -27.18 -2.62
CA LYS A 156 -3.61 -27.55 -3.32
C LYS A 156 -3.39 -27.75 -4.82
N ASN A 157 -2.66 -26.84 -5.46
CA ASN A 157 -2.35 -26.95 -6.89
C ASN A 157 -1.44 -28.16 -7.19
N GLY A 158 -0.50 -28.47 -6.29
CA GLY A 158 0.34 -29.67 -6.37
C GLY A 158 -0.49 -30.96 -6.35
N VAL A 159 -1.40 -31.09 -5.38
CA VAL A 159 -2.30 -32.25 -5.30
C VAL A 159 -3.22 -32.32 -6.52
N LEU A 160 -3.79 -31.21 -6.96
CA LEU A 160 -4.70 -31.21 -8.11
C LEU A 160 -3.98 -31.66 -9.39
N LYS A 161 -2.73 -31.25 -9.59
CA LYS A 161 -1.90 -31.67 -10.72
C LYS A 161 -1.67 -33.18 -10.73
N GLU A 162 -1.27 -33.74 -9.58
CA GLU A 162 -1.06 -35.19 -9.42
C GLU A 162 -2.36 -35.98 -9.57
N LEU A 163 -3.47 -35.46 -9.04
CA LEU A 163 -4.80 -36.06 -9.18
C LEU A 163 -5.24 -36.11 -10.65
N ASN A 164 -4.99 -35.05 -11.41
CA ASN A 164 -5.31 -35.01 -12.84
C ASN A 164 -4.43 -35.95 -13.66
N ALA A 165 -3.14 -36.07 -13.32
CA ALA A 165 -2.24 -37.06 -13.93
C ALA A 165 -2.72 -38.49 -13.68
N LEU A 166 -3.06 -38.81 -12.42
CA LEU A 166 -3.57 -40.13 -12.05
C LEU A 166 -4.92 -40.44 -12.74
N LYS A 167 -5.84 -39.47 -12.83
CA LYS A 167 -7.10 -39.62 -13.57
C LYS A 167 -6.86 -39.94 -15.04
N LEU A 168 -5.87 -39.31 -15.67
CA LEU A 168 -5.53 -39.56 -17.07
C LEU A 168 -5.00 -40.98 -17.26
N ASP A 169 -4.17 -41.49 -16.35
CA ASP A 169 -3.62 -42.84 -16.44
C ASP A 169 -4.66 -43.93 -16.13
N VAL A 170 -5.54 -43.68 -15.15
CA VAL A 170 -6.69 -44.54 -14.86
C VAL A 170 -7.68 -44.59 -16.04
N ALA A 171 -7.96 -43.44 -16.67
CA ALA A 171 -8.82 -43.37 -17.85
C ALA A 171 -8.26 -44.19 -19.03
N LYS A 172 -6.94 -44.19 -19.23
CA LYS A 172 -6.28 -45.06 -20.24
C LYS A 172 -6.44 -46.55 -19.95
N SER A 173 -6.66 -46.91 -18.68
CA SER A 173 -6.81 -48.29 -18.23
C SER A 173 -8.27 -48.80 -18.33
N GLY A 174 -9.22 -47.94 -18.71
CA GLY A 174 -10.64 -48.28 -18.84
C GLY A 174 -11.37 -48.47 -17.51
N ILE A 175 -10.72 -48.17 -16.38
CA ILE A 175 -11.33 -48.31 -15.05
C ILE A 175 -12.00 -46.98 -14.68
N VAL A 176 -13.28 -47.01 -14.32
CA VAL A 176 -13.99 -45.85 -13.77
C VAL A 176 -13.81 -45.84 -12.25
N ILE A 177 -12.92 -45.00 -11.73
CA ILE A 177 -12.67 -44.85 -10.29
C ILE A 177 -13.35 -43.57 -9.78
N SER A 178 -14.01 -43.64 -8.63
CA SER A 178 -14.58 -42.47 -7.96
C SER A 178 -13.47 -41.50 -7.54
N VAL A 179 -13.75 -40.19 -7.53
CA VAL A 179 -12.78 -39.17 -7.06
C VAL A 179 -12.33 -39.44 -5.63
N LYS A 180 -13.23 -39.92 -4.77
CA LYS A 180 -12.93 -40.27 -3.37
C LYS A 180 -11.90 -41.41 -3.29
N ASP A 181 -12.08 -42.45 -4.08
CA ASP A 181 -11.17 -43.59 -4.11
C ASP A 181 -9.82 -43.20 -4.70
N THR A 182 -9.83 -42.34 -5.73
CA THR A 182 -8.60 -41.79 -6.33
C THR A 182 -7.80 -40.99 -5.30
N ILE A 183 -8.46 -40.18 -4.48
CA ILE A 183 -7.81 -39.43 -3.38
C ILE A 183 -7.24 -40.39 -2.34
N ALA A 184 -7.98 -41.43 -1.95
CA ALA A 184 -7.50 -42.42 -0.98
C ALA A 184 -6.25 -43.17 -1.48
N VAL A 185 -6.23 -43.54 -2.76
CA VAL A 185 -5.07 -44.16 -3.41
C VAL A 185 -3.88 -43.21 -3.45
N LEU A 186 -4.09 -41.94 -3.85
CA LEU A 186 -3.03 -40.95 -3.91
C LEU A 186 -2.46 -40.63 -2.51
N LYS A 187 -3.31 -40.55 -1.48
CA LYS A 187 -2.91 -40.36 -0.07
C LYS A 187 -2.03 -41.51 0.41
N LYS A 188 -2.29 -42.74 -0.06
CA LYS A 188 -1.47 -43.92 0.25
C LYS A 188 -0.15 -43.95 -0.52
N MET A 189 -0.14 -43.53 -1.78
CA MET A 189 1.06 -43.55 -2.64
C MET A 189 2.05 -42.42 -2.32
N LYS A 190 1.56 -41.22 -2.00
CA LYS A 190 2.38 -40.02 -1.80
C LYS A 190 1.97 -39.26 -0.53
N PRO A 191 2.21 -39.82 0.66
CA PRO A 191 1.80 -39.20 1.92
C PRO A 191 2.45 -37.82 2.14
N GLU A 192 3.63 -37.60 1.60
CA GLU A 192 4.34 -36.31 1.69
C GLU A 192 3.55 -35.16 1.08
N ILE A 193 2.87 -35.37 -0.05
CA ILE A 193 2.06 -34.32 -0.71
C ILE A 193 0.80 -34.01 0.09
N PHE A 194 0.23 -35.01 0.78
CA PHE A 194 -0.94 -34.80 1.64
C PHE A 194 -0.58 -34.27 3.03
N SER A 195 0.68 -34.36 3.45
CA SER A 195 1.13 -33.82 4.73
C SER A 195 0.93 -32.29 4.84
N CYS A 196 0.87 -31.59 3.71
CA CYS A 196 0.61 -30.14 3.67
C CYS A 196 -0.88 -29.77 3.59
N LEU A 197 -1.80 -30.73 3.48
CA LEU A 197 -3.24 -30.50 3.41
C LEU A 197 -3.94 -31.05 4.65
N SER A 198 -4.68 -30.19 5.37
CA SER A 198 -5.64 -30.68 6.36
C SER A 198 -6.86 -31.30 5.67
N ASP A 199 -7.43 -32.38 6.22
CA ASP A 199 -8.59 -33.08 5.62
C ASP A 199 -9.83 -32.17 5.44
N ARG A 200 -9.93 -31.02 6.14
CA ARG A 200 -10.99 -30.00 5.93
C ARG A 200 -10.71 -29.03 4.77
N GLU A 201 -9.47 -28.90 4.31
CA GLU A 201 -9.02 -27.78 3.45
C GLU A 201 -9.19 -28.04 1.95
N PHE A 202 -9.58 -29.25 1.53
CA PHE A 202 -9.70 -29.55 0.10
C PHE A 202 -10.87 -28.82 -0.56
N HIS A 203 -11.93 -28.51 0.20
CA HIS A 203 -13.22 -28.14 -0.38
C HIS A 203 -13.61 -26.66 -0.32
N ASP A 204 -12.96 -25.82 0.49
CA ASP A 204 -13.48 -24.46 0.65
C ASP A 204 -12.41 -23.39 0.76
N ASN A 205 -12.47 -22.41 -0.15
CA ASN A 205 -11.69 -21.17 -0.06
C ASN A 205 -12.45 -20.10 0.77
N SER A 206 -13.53 -20.49 1.45
CA SER A 206 -14.39 -19.62 2.28
C SER A 206 -13.63 -18.84 3.35
N ASP A 207 -12.57 -19.40 3.93
CA ASP A 207 -11.72 -18.68 4.90
C ASP A 207 -11.08 -17.43 4.27
N LEU A 208 -10.54 -17.56 3.06
CA LEU A 208 -9.87 -16.46 2.34
C LEU A 208 -10.87 -15.38 1.93
N VAL A 209 -12.04 -15.81 1.46
CA VAL A 209 -13.15 -14.90 1.12
C VAL A 209 -13.62 -14.17 2.38
N SER A 210 -13.81 -14.88 3.49
CA SER A 210 -14.23 -14.30 4.76
C SER A 210 -13.24 -13.25 5.26
N ILE A 211 -11.94 -13.52 5.17
CA ILE A 211 -10.91 -12.55 5.59
C ILE A 211 -10.91 -11.32 4.66
N SER A 212 -11.09 -11.52 3.36
CA SER A 212 -11.21 -10.43 2.40
C SER A 212 -12.43 -9.55 2.70
N ILE A 213 -13.56 -10.15 3.12
CA ILE A 213 -14.76 -9.44 3.56
C ILE A 213 -14.46 -8.62 4.82
N VAL A 214 -13.79 -9.22 5.81
CA VAL A 214 -13.41 -8.53 7.06
C VAL A 214 -12.52 -7.31 6.77
N ILE A 215 -11.54 -7.43 5.86
CA ILE A 215 -10.69 -6.30 5.43
C ILE A 215 -11.55 -5.20 4.80
N LEU A 216 -12.44 -5.53 3.86
CA LEU A 216 -13.31 -4.55 3.20
C LEU A 216 -14.22 -3.82 4.20
N VAL A 217 -14.87 -4.57 5.10
CA VAL A 217 -15.74 -4.02 6.14
C VAL A 217 -14.93 -3.12 7.09
N SER A 218 -13.73 -3.53 7.47
CA SER A 218 -12.85 -2.74 8.33
C SER A 218 -12.46 -1.41 7.68
N ASN A 219 -12.17 -1.41 6.38
CA ASN A 219 -11.89 -0.18 5.64
C ASN A 219 -13.10 0.75 5.55
N PHE A 220 -14.28 0.19 5.32
CA PHE A 220 -15.52 0.97 5.31
C PHE A 220 -15.76 1.63 6.68
N VAL A 221 -15.59 0.87 7.77
CA VAL A 221 -15.66 1.39 9.14
C VAL A 221 -14.59 2.46 9.38
N GLY A 222 -13.36 2.23 8.92
CA GLY A 222 -12.26 3.19 8.99
C GLY A 222 -12.60 4.51 8.29
N LEU A 223 -13.17 4.44 7.09
CA LEU A 223 -13.59 5.62 6.33
C LEU A 223 -14.71 6.39 7.05
N LEU A 224 -15.73 5.69 7.57
CA LEU A 224 -16.80 6.30 8.36
C LEU A 224 -16.27 6.96 9.63
N MET A 225 -15.42 6.26 10.38
CA MET A 225 -14.77 6.79 11.57
C MET A 225 -13.99 8.07 11.26
N PHE A 226 -13.27 8.08 10.14
CA PHE A 226 -12.53 9.25 9.69
C PHE A 226 -13.45 10.45 9.39
N ILE A 227 -14.59 10.21 8.74
CA ILE A 227 -15.61 11.24 8.47
C ILE A 227 -16.16 11.80 9.78
N VAL A 228 -16.51 10.93 10.73
CA VAL A 228 -17.03 11.33 12.05
C VAL A 228 -16.00 12.16 12.82
N ILE A 229 -14.75 11.72 12.91
CA ILE A 229 -13.65 12.47 13.57
C ILE A 229 -13.49 13.85 12.93
N ARG A 230 -13.54 13.93 11.59
CA ARG A 230 -13.44 15.21 10.88
C ARG A 230 -14.61 16.13 11.23
N GLN A 231 -15.83 15.62 11.28
CA GLN A 231 -17.00 16.41 11.67
C GLN A 231 -16.92 16.87 13.12
N TYR A 232 -16.48 15.99 14.02
CA TYR A 232 -16.24 16.31 15.43
C TYR A 232 -15.21 17.43 15.58
N ASN A 233 -14.05 17.31 14.94
CA ASN A 233 -12.99 18.32 14.97
C ASN A 233 -13.46 19.66 14.38
N LYS A 234 -14.32 19.64 13.34
CA LYS A 234 -14.92 20.85 12.76
C LYS A 234 -15.90 21.53 13.75
N LYS A 235 -16.71 20.76 14.46
CA LYS A 235 -17.62 21.31 15.49
C LYS A 235 -16.84 21.88 16.67
N ARG A 236 -15.85 21.13 17.15
CA ARG A 236 -14.98 21.52 18.27
C ARG A 236 -14.14 22.77 17.98
N TRP A 237 -13.63 22.89 16.75
CA TRP A 237 -12.96 24.10 16.26
C TRP A 237 -13.79 25.38 16.49
N LYS A 238 -15.11 25.30 16.28
CA LYS A 238 -16.00 26.45 16.47
C LYS A 238 -16.15 26.85 17.94
N LEU A 239 -16.14 25.88 18.85
CA LEU A 239 -16.26 26.12 20.29
C LEU A 239 -14.95 26.64 20.88
N ASP A 240 -13.81 26.17 20.36
CA ASP A 240 -12.49 26.51 20.88
C ASP A 240 -11.91 27.83 20.30
N LEU A 241 -12.70 28.54 19.49
CA LEU A 241 -12.42 29.90 18.99
C LEU A 241 -12.28 30.97 20.08
N GLN A 242 -12.52 30.64 21.35
CA GLN A 242 -12.27 31.53 22.49
C GLN A 242 -11.05 31.10 23.35
N LYS A 243 -10.46 29.92 23.11
CA LYS A 243 -9.34 29.38 23.91
C LYS A 243 -7.95 29.80 23.41
N ASN A 244 -6.91 29.39 24.13
CA ASN A 244 -5.48 29.64 23.83
C ASN A 244 -5.10 29.42 22.36
N LEU A 245 -4.25 30.30 21.83
CA LEU A 245 -3.81 30.30 20.42
C LEU A 245 -3.12 29.00 19.98
N SER A 246 -2.32 28.39 20.87
CA SER A 246 -1.64 27.12 20.59
C SER A 246 -2.61 25.98 20.28
N TYR A 247 -3.66 25.84 21.10
CA TYR A 247 -4.69 24.83 20.92
C TYR A 247 -5.46 25.01 19.61
N ARG A 248 -5.66 26.27 19.21
CA ARG A 248 -6.29 26.58 17.92
C ARG A 248 -5.41 26.13 16.76
N TYR A 249 -4.14 26.51 16.77
CA TYR A 249 -3.22 26.15 15.69
C TYR A 249 -3.21 24.64 15.40
N GLN A 250 -3.17 23.82 16.46
CA GLN A 250 -3.19 22.36 16.33
C GLN A 250 -4.50 21.81 15.78
N THR A 251 -5.64 22.31 16.25
CA THR A 251 -6.95 21.87 15.77
C THR A 251 -7.13 22.23 14.29
N MET A 252 -6.67 23.41 13.88
CA MET A 252 -6.66 23.83 12.48
C MET A 252 -5.77 22.94 11.61
N GLU A 253 -4.57 22.60 12.10
CA GLU A 253 -3.62 21.71 11.42
C GLU A 253 -4.21 20.29 11.26
N ASN A 254 -4.82 19.75 12.31
CA ASN A 254 -5.52 18.47 12.28
C ASN A 254 -6.69 18.49 11.28
N LEU A 255 -7.51 19.54 11.27
CA LEU A 255 -8.63 19.67 10.34
C LEU A 255 -8.14 19.73 8.87
N ARG A 256 -7.05 20.45 8.63
CA ARG A 256 -6.42 20.57 7.31
C ARG A 256 -5.86 19.24 6.83
N THR A 257 -5.09 18.56 7.67
CA THR A 257 -4.50 17.25 7.34
C THR A 257 -5.59 16.20 7.14
N SER A 258 -6.64 16.18 7.97
CA SER A 258 -7.79 15.30 7.76
C SER A 258 -8.51 15.57 6.43
N LYS A 259 -8.67 16.82 6.00
CA LYS A 259 -9.27 17.12 4.69
C LYS A 259 -8.46 16.54 3.53
N GLN A 260 -7.14 16.55 3.63
CA GLN A 260 -6.24 16.03 2.61
C GLN A 260 -6.27 14.49 2.59
N LEU A 261 -6.07 13.89 3.76
CA LEU A 261 -6.10 12.44 3.95
C LEU A 261 -7.43 11.83 3.49
N LEU A 262 -8.57 12.46 3.76
CA LEU A 262 -9.87 11.91 3.34
C LEU A 262 -9.94 11.67 1.83
N LYS A 263 -9.36 12.55 1.00
CA LYS A 263 -9.35 12.35 -0.46
C LYS A 263 -8.57 11.10 -0.84
N VAL A 264 -7.44 10.87 -0.17
CA VAL A 264 -6.60 9.71 -0.40
C VAL A 264 -7.28 8.44 0.11
N LEU A 265 -7.92 8.49 1.28
CA LEU A 265 -8.67 7.37 1.85
C LEU A 265 -9.87 6.95 0.99
N VAL A 266 -10.55 7.90 0.34
CA VAL A 266 -11.61 7.57 -0.61
C VAL A 266 -11.03 6.85 -1.84
N ALA A 267 -9.90 7.33 -2.38
CA ALA A 267 -9.24 6.65 -3.49
C ALA A 267 -8.74 5.24 -3.09
N ASP A 268 -8.18 5.12 -1.89
CA ASP A 268 -7.73 3.85 -1.30
C ASP A 268 -8.89 2.86 -1.12
N PHE A 269 -10.02 3.32 -0.59
CA PHE A 269 -11.22 2.49 -0.44
C PHE A 269 -11.76 1.99 -1.78
N LEU A 270 -11.75 2.81 -2.84
CA LEU A 270 -12.17 2.39 -4.18
C LEU A 270 -11.23 1.31 -4.75
N ILE A 271 -9.92 1.49 -4.60
CA ILE A 271 -8.91 0.51 -5.03
C ILE A 271 -9.04 -0.79 -4.22
N ALA A 272 -9.21 -0.70 -2.90
CA ALA A 272 -9.42 -1.85 -2.03
C ALA A 272 -10.72 -2.61 -2.37
N SER A 273 -11.79 -1.89 -2.74
CA SER A 273 -13.04 -2.51 -3.20
C SER A 273 -12.85 -3.28 -4.50
N TYR A 274 -12.05 -2.74 -5.43
CA TYR A 274 -11.67 -3.44 -6.66
C TYR A 274 -10.81 -4.68 -6.37
N TYR A 275 -9.81 -4.58 -5.48
CA TYR A 275 -9.00 -5.74 -5.08
C TYR A 275 -9.83 -6.82 -4.39
N PHE A 276 -10.79 -6.43 -3.56
CA PHE A 276 -11.74 -7.37 -2.98
C PHE A 276 -12.52 -8.11 -4.05
N ALA A 277 -13.09 -7.40 -5.04
CA ALA A 277 -13.82 -8.03 -6.14
C ALA A 277 -12.93 -9.00 -6.94
N TYR A 278 -11.68 -8.60 -7.21
CA TYR A 278 -10.69 -9.46 -7.85
C TYR A 278 -10.41 -10.73 -7.05
N PHE A 279 -10.08 -10.62 -5.75
CA PHE A 279 -9.76 -11.77 -4.91
C PHE A 279 -10.97 -12.68 -4.68
N HIS A 280 -12.17 -12.11 -4.47
CA HIS A 280 -13.40 -12.87 -4.39
C HIS A 280 -13.64 -13.69 -5.66
N TYR A 281 -13.44 -13.09 -6.83
CA TYR A 281 -13.55 -13.78 -8.10
C TYR A 281 -12.44 -14.84 -8.27
N ALA A 282 -11.18 -14.49 -7.98
CA ALA A 282 -10.02 -15.38 -8.08
C ALA A 282 -10.14 -16.62 -7.18
N PHE A 283 -10.67 -16.47 -5.97
CA PHE A 283 -10.79 -17.57 -5.02
C PHE A 283 -12.03 -18.45 -5.25
N ASN A 284 -13.09 -17.93 -5.86
CA ASN A 284 -14.31 -18.72 -6.08
C ASN A 284 -14.31 -19.49 -7.42
N ILE A 285 -13.38 -19.18 -8.33
CA ILE A 285 -13.34 -19.83 -9.63
C ILE A 285 -12.61 -21.16 -9.58
N THR A 286 -13.27 -22.17 -10.12
CA THR A 286 -12.70 -23.51 -10.35
C THR A 286 -11.99 -23.65 -11.70
N HIS A 287 -12.32 -22.82 -12.69
CA HIS A 287 -11.78 -22.90 -14.06
C HIS A 287 -11.21 -21.58 -14.56
N ILE A 288 -9.96 -21.59 -15.03
CA ILE A 288 -9.30 -20.42 -15.63
C ILE A 288 -10.08 -19.99 -16.87
N SER A 289 -10.94 -18.99 -16.73
CA SER A 289 -11.71 -18.42 -17.83
C SER A 289 -10.91 -17.33 -18.54
N VAL A 290 -11.21 -17.08 -19.82
CA VAL A 290 -10.64 -15.94 -20.57
C VAL A 290 -10.89 -14.62 -19.83
N PHE A 291 -12.07 -14.48 -19.21
CA PHE A 291 -12.41 -13.33 -18.39
C PHE A 291 -11.49 -13.17 -17.18
N PHE A 292 -11.12 -14.26 -16.48
CA PHE A 292 -10.15 -14.20 -15.39
C PHE A 292 -8.77 -13.71 -15.87
N GLY A 293 -8.33 -14.16 -17.05
CA GLY A 293 -7.09 -13.66 -17.67
C GLY A 293 -7.11 -12.16 -17.93
N ILE A 294 -8.19 -11.65 -18.52
CA ILE A 294 -8.39 -10.21 -18.74
C ILE A 294 -8.41 -9.44 -17.41
N LEU A 295 -9.14 -9.95 -16.42
CA LEU A 295 -9.25 -9.32 -15.11
C LEU A 295 -7.89 -9.26 -14.40
N SER A 296 -7.07 -10.31 -14.51
CA SER A 296 -5.71 -10.34 -13.95
C SER A 296 -4.79 -9.31 -14.62
N LEU A 297 -4.91 -9.12 -15.95
CA LEU A 297 -4.19 -8.06 -16.65
C LEU A 297 -4.58 -6.68 -16.13
N PHE A 298 -5.89 -6.41 -15.98
CA PHE A 298 -6.36 -5.15 -15.39
C PHE A 298 -5.87 -4.97 -13.96
N PHE A 299 -5.84 -6.04 -13.16
CA PHE A 299 -5.38 -5.99 -11.77
C PHE A 299 -3.93 -5.51 -11.69
N ASN A 300 -3.06 -6.03 -12.55
CA ASN A 300 -1.66 -5.58 -12.66
C ASN A 300 -1.59 -4.09 -13.02
N TRP A 301 -2.39 -3.63 -13.97
CA TRP A 301 -2.42 -2.22 -14.34
C TRP A 301 -2.90 -1.32 -13.20
N VAL A 302 -3.96 -1.72 -12.49
CA VAL A 302 -4.45 -0.97 -11.33
C VAL A 302 -3.38 -0.89 -10.24
N ASN A 303 -2.64 -1.97 -9.96
CA ASN A 303 -1.54 -1.95 -9.00
C ASN A 303 -0.43 -0.95 -9.38
N ALA A 304 -0.05 -0.90 -10.66
CA ALA A 304 0.99 0.00 -11.16
C ALA A 304 0.52 1.46 -11.07
N VAL A 305 -0.70 1.73 -11.54
CA VAL A 305 -1.32 3.06 -11.51
C VAL A 305 -1.52 3.53 -10.08
N ALA A 306 -2.03 2.69 -9.18
CA ALA A 306 -2.22 3.01 -7.77
C ALA A 306 -0.90 3.44 -7.11
N SER A 307 0.17 2.67 -7.35
CA SER A 307 1.51 2.94 -6.79
C SER A 307 2.11 4.25 -7.28
N LEU A 308 1.76 4.67 -8.50
CA LEU A 308 2.16 5.97 -9.04
C LEU A 308 1.27 7.11 -8.51
N VAL A 309 -0.04 6.89 -8.47
CA VAL A 309 -1.05 7.90 -8.15
C VAL A 309 -1.03 8.28 -6.67
N PHE A 310 -0.89 7.35 -5.74
CA PHE A 310 -0.88 7.65 -4.31
C PHE A 310 0.16 8.69 -3.86
N PRO A 311 1.47 8.50 -4.12
CA PRO A 311 2.48 9.51 -3.76
C PRO A 311 2.20 10.86 -4.43
N LEU A 312 1.74 10.87 -5.69
CA LEU A 312 1.36 12.10 -6.38
C LEU A 312 0.15 12.78 -5.73
N LEU A 313 -0.88 12.03 -5.32
CA LEU A 313 -2.03 12.55 -4.58
C LEU A 313 -1.59 13.20 -3.26
N PHE A 314 -0.68 12.57 -2.51
CA PHE A 314 -0.15 13.18 -1.28
C PHE A 314 0.60 14.48 -1.55
N ILE A 315 1.44 14.52 -2.60
CA ILE A 315 2.19 15.71 -2.98
C ILE A 315 1.25 16.85 -3.41
N VAL A 316 0.30 16.57 -4.31
CA VAL A 316 -0.61 17.57 -4.90
C VAL A 316 -1.60 18.09 -3.86
N THR A 317 -2.13 17.23 -2.99
CA THR A 317 -3.09 17.65 -1.96
C THR A 317 -2.45 18.49 -0.85
N HIS A 318 -1.14 18.36 -0.64
CA HIS A 318 -0.42 19.08 0.40
C HIS A 318 0.31 20.32 -0.12
N GLN A 319 -0.28 21.51 0.06
CA GLN A 319 0.26 22.77 -0.48
C GLN A 319 1.75 23.00 -0.21
N LYS A 320 2.26 22.71 1.00
CA LYS A 320 3.71 22.90 1.30
C LYS A 320 4.60 21.90 0.55
N MET A 321 4.12 20.66 0.35
CA MET A 321 4.85 19.66 -0.43
C MET A 321 4.78 20.00 -1.90
N MET A 322 3.61 20.41 -2.41
CA MET A 322 3.46 20.88 -3.79
C MET A 322 4.32 22.11 -4.10
N ALA A 323 4.38 23.08 -3.19
CA ALA A 323 5.25 24.25 -3.34
C ALA A 323 6.73 23.82 -3.40
N LYS A 324 7.13 22.85 -2.56
CA LYS A 324 8.48 22.33 -2.58
C LYS A 324 8.79 21.52 -3.85
N PHE A 325 7.85 20.70 -4.29
CA PHE A 325 7.92 19.97 -5.56
C PHE A 325 8.09 20.94 -6.74
N LYS A 326 7.23 21.97 -6.84
CA LYS A 326 7.36 23.03 -7.84
C LYS A 326 8.73 23.71 -7.75
N GLN A 327 9.20 24.04 -6.55
CA GLN A 327 10.52 24.62 -6.35
C GLN A 327 11.64 23.70 -6.88
N ASP A 328 11.61 22.41 -6.54
CA ASP A 328 12.67 21.47 -6.95
C ASP A 328 12.70 21.28 -8.49
N PHE A 329 11.55 21.32 -9.15
CA PHE A 329 11.45 21.26 -10.61
C PHE A 329 11.72 22.59 -11.32
N GLN A 330 11.35 23.73 -10.72
CA GLN A 330 11.57 25.07 -11.29
C GLN A 330 12.99 25.61 -11.04
N CYS A 331 13.66 25.22 -9.94
CA CYS A 331 14.95 25.79 -9.52
C CYS A 331 16.17 25.37 -10.37
N ARG A 332 16.04 24.44 -11.33
CA ARG A 332 17.09 24.27 -12.35
C ARG A 332 17.13 25.41 -13.36
N LYS A 333 16.03 26.15 -13.55
CA LYS A 333 15.97 27.23 -14.55
C LYS A 333 16.42 28.60 -14.01
N GLN A 334 16.40 28.82 -12.69
CA GLN A 334 16.67 30.13 -12.08
C GLN A 334 17.97 30.25 -11.26
N ARG A 335 18.64 29.14 -10.87
CA ARG A 335 19.91 29.23 -10.13
C ARG A 335 21.11 29.76 -10.95
N LYS A 336 20.93 30.05 -12.24
CA LYS A 336 21.97 30.70 -13.07
C LYS A 336 21.96 32.22 -13.03
N ILE A 337 21.01 32.88 -12.36
CA ILE A 337 20.85 34.34 -12.46
C ILE A 337 20.92 34.96 -11.07
N LYS A 338 21.95 35.82 -10.89
CA LYS A 338 22.33 36.59 -9.70
C LYS A 338 23.16 35.81 -8.67
N SER A 339 24.40 35.54 -9.08
CA SER A 339 25.53 35.76 -8.16
C SER A 339 25.33 37.14 -7.53
N THR A 340 24.94 37.13 -6.27
CA THR A 340 24.85 38.29 -5.39
C THR A 340 26.25 38.72 -5.03
N ALA A 341 27.02 39.16 -6.01
CA ALA A 341 28.32 39.80 -5.82
C ALA A 341 28.19 41.21 -5.19
N GLY A 342 27.09 41.51 -4.50
CA GLY A 342 26.83 42.84 -3.96
C GLY A 342 25.61 42.98 -3.06
N ILE A 343 25.04 41.89 -2.51
CA ILE A 343 24.12 42.07 -1.37
C ILE A 343 25.01 42.23 -0.13
N PRO A 344 25.09 43.43 0.47
CA PRO A 344 25.86 43.62 1.68
C PRO A 344 25.35 42.63 2.73
N VAL A 345 26.27 41.88 3.33
CA VAL A 345 25.97 41.00 4.46
C VAL A 345 25.24 41.84 5.50
N ARG A 346 23.93 41.62 5.64
CA ARG A 346 23.08 42.33 6.61
C ARG A 346 23.74 42.12 7.97
N ARG A 347 24.22 43.21 8.59
CA ARG A 347 24.75 43.20 9.96
C ARG A 347 23.78 42.41 10.85
N ARG A 348 24.30 41.65 11.82
CA ARG A 348 23.47 41.02 12.86
C ARG A 348 22.45 42.05 13.34
N ALA A 349 21.17 41.78 13.14
CA ALA A 349 20.10 42.63 13.61
C ALA A 349 20.29 42.84 15.12
N THR A 350 20.22 44.09 15.56
CA THR A 350 20.26 44.39 16.99
C THR A 350 19.03 43.79 17.66
N GLU A 351 19.13 43.51 18.96
CA GLU A 351 18.04 42.88 19.72
C GLU A 351 16.73 43.71 19.63
N GLU A 352 16.85 45.03 19.56
CA GLU A 352 15.73 45.95 19.30
C GLU A 352 15.10 45.78 17.91
N GLU A 353 15.90 45.59 16.86
CA GLU A 353 15.38 45.34 15.51
C GLU A 353 14.67 44.00 15.43
N ALA A 354 15.20 42.97 16.09
CA ALA A 354 14.54 41.67 16.21
C ALA A 354 13.22 41.77 16.98
N HIS A 355 13.18 42.58 18.05
CA HIS A 355 11.95 42.86 18.79
C HIS A 355 10.92 43.65 17.94
N LYS A 356 11.38 44.61 17.13
CA LYS A 356 10.52 45.38 16.21
C LYS A 356 9.97 44.50 15.10
N GLU A 357 10.78 43.66 14.46
CA GLU A 357 10.32 42.70 13.44
C GLU A 357 9.33 41.69 14.05
N SER A 358 9.60 41.19 15.26
CA SER A 358 8.67 40.34 16.01
C SER A 358 7.32 41.04 16.24
N ASN A 359 7.34 42.30 16.70
CA ASN A 359 6.13 43.08 16.92
C ASN A 359 5.38 43.38 15.61
N VAL A 360 6.06 43.65 14.50
CA VAL A 360 5.41 43.80 13.18
C VAL A 360 4.69 42.52 12.79
N TYR A 361 5.32 41.36 13.02
CA TYR A 361 4.71 40.07 12.73
C TYR A 361 3.45 39.83 13.56
N PHE A 362 3.49 40.11 14.87
CA PHE A 362 2.32 40.00 15.75
C PHE A 362 1.23 41.03 15.41
N THR A 363 1.61 42.23 14.95
CA THR A 363 0.65 43.26 14.56
C THR A 363 -0.05 42.90 13.24
N GLN A 364 0.69 42.36 12.26
CA GLN A 364 0.10 41.83 11.04
C GLN A 364 -0.81 40.63 11.32
N LEU A 365 -0.40 39.76 12.25
CA LEU A 365 -1.24 38.64 12.69
C LEU A 365 -2.54 39.14 13.32
N LYS A 366 -2.44 40.12 14.22
CA LYS A 366 -3.59 40.76 14.86
C LYS A 366 -4.54 41.40 13.84
N ASN A 367 -3.99 42.12 12.86
CA ASN A 367 -4.78 42.76 11.80
C ASN A 367 -5.39 41.76 10.82
N SER A 368 -4.79 40.58 10.63
CA SER A 368 -5.37 39.53 9.78
C SER A 368 -6.52 38.76 10.44
N TRP A 369 -6.75 38.99 11.74
CA TRP A 369 -7.76 38.30 12.54
C TRP A 369 -8.97 39.17 12.86
N ASN A 370 -8.84 40.50 12.72
CA ASN A 370 -9.98 41.42 12.62
C ASN A 370 -10.48 41.44 11.17
#